data_AF-A0A0E3NLT1-F1
#
_entry.id   AF-A0A0E3NLT1-F1
#
_cell.length_a   1.000
_cell.length_b   1.000
_cell.length_c   1.000
_cell.angle_alpha   90.00
_cell.angle_beta   90.00
_cell.angle_gamma   90.00
#
_symmetry.space_group_name_H-M   'P 1'
#
loop_
_entity.id
_entity.type
_entity.pdbx_description
1 polymer ?
#
loop_
_entity_poly.entity_id
_entity_poly.type
_entity_poly.pdbx_seq_one_letter_code
_entity_poly.pdbx_strand_id
1 'polypeptide(L)'
;MKALTFSVQLLEPLLVNDVGGGDPNSAVGFEFIPGSVIRGALIGKYLQGKQKSSVDAEDSEFRKLFFDGEVLFLNGYPLNKDGSRSLPTPLSWHFEKDDPEKRIHDLTSEDYLSEEMNFSERNWKKVTEPFCNLFEDGEGKETTILYQPSNQVQIHIFRANRQKGTDTESTIKQKETDKKSTIFRYQALEAGQNFSCVILAKNESCFEKIKDLLEERGNFNFGKSHLAGYGRVRVYDIKVSDDWEEYSVVGDEDDDKVVITLLSDAIIRDKNTGAYCTNINSVLGMKSGPSNFVGTRVRGGFNRTWNLPLPQDLTIKAGSVFIYKKNSELLDLLETLKITGIGEKREEGYGRIAVNWHRVNEINTLENSPKLPSPTKIEDPDSLYLAKRIVERMTKEKLDQALIQAANLLEIKGNVPKKSQLSRMRVIVRRSLKEDDLSKVTEHISKMKEAAEKQFQNARIENKSLKQWITELIENPRIVRETLQTHEEIPPLGEIKPEFSDELAREYAARLIDSVLHKAYKEAKDE
;
A
#
# COMPACT_ATOMS: atom_id res chain seq x y z
N MET A 1 -6.29 27.98 -19.50
CA MET A 1 -6.72 26.78 -20.25
C MET A 1 -8.14 26.50 -19.82
N LYS A 2 -9.05 26.11 -20.72
CA LYS A 2 -10.40 25.74 -20.30
C LYS A 2 -10.40 24.36 -19.65
N ALA A 3 -11.17 24.22 -18.59
CA ALA A 3 -11.34 22.97 -17.87
C ALA A 3 -12.74 22.39 -18.09
N LEU A 4 -12.77 21.08 -18.35
CA LEU A 4 -13.97 20.26 -18.33
C LEU A 4 -13.88 19.37 -17.09
N THR A 5 -14.68 19.67 -16.08
CA THR A 5 -14.77 18.86 -14.85
C THR A 5 -15.98 17.95 -14.94
N PHE A 6 -15.85 16.71 -14.45
CA PHE A 6 -16.93 15.74 -14.47
C PHE A 6 -16.72 14.66 -13.41
N SER A 7 -17.81 14.01 -13.03
CA SER A 7 -17.79 12.90 -12.09
C SER A 7 -17.92 11.56 -12.81
N VAL A 8 -17.25 10.53 -12.28
CA VAL A 8 -17.29 9.15 -12.76
C VAL A 8 -17.78 8.25 -11.63
N GLN A 9 -18.93 7.62 -11.82
CA GLN A 9 -19.44 6.57 -10.94
C GLN A 9 -19.01 5.20 -11.47
N LEU A 10 -18.39 4.38 -10.61
CA LEU A 10 -18.07 3.00 -10.94
C LEU A 10 -19.35 2.14 -10.89
N LEU A 11 -19.83 1.66 -12.03
CA LEU A 11 -21.00 0.75 -12.07
C LEU A 11 -20.57 -0.71 -11.86
N GLU A 12 -19.36 -1.02 -12.28
CA GLU A 12 -18.66 -2.28 -12.03
C GLU A 12 -17.31 -1.98 -11.37
N PRO A 13 -16.69 -2.98 -10.71
CA PRO A 13 -15.37 -2.82 -10.17
C PRO A 13 -14.35 -2.41 -11.23
N LEU A 14 -13.42 -1.53 -10.88
CA LEU A 14 -12.45 -0.99 -11.84
C LEU A 14 -11.05 -1.55 -11.55
N LEU A 15 -10.56 -2.36 -12.48
CA LEU A 15 -9.19 -2.88 -12.47
C LEU A 15 -8.34 -2.15 -13.51
N VAL A 16 -7.47 -1.25 -13.03
CA VAL A 16 -6.40 -0.65 -13.82
C VAL A 16 -5.09 -1.15 -13.24
N ASN A 17 -4.37 -2.01 -13.97
CA ASN A 17 -3.25 -2.76 -13.40
C ASN A 17 -2.06 -1.85 -13.08
N ASP A 18 -1.60 -1.87 -11.84
CA ASP A 18 -0.32 -1.29 -11.45
C ASP A 18 0.81 -2.28 -11.74
N VAL A 19 1.79 -1.88 -12.55
CA VAL A 19 2.90 -2.76 -12.97
C VAL A 19 3.80 -3.13 -11.78
N GLY A 20 3.84 -2.31 -10.73
CA GLY A 20 4.55 -2.60 -9.49
C GLY A 20 3.75 -3.41 -8.47
N GLY A 21 2.49 -3.77 -8.75
CA GLY A 21 1.56 -4.35 -7.78
C GLY A 21 1.19 -5.81 -8.05
N GLY A 22 1.73 -6.71 -7.22
CA GLY A 22 1.32 -8.12 -7.16
C GLY A 22 2.35 -9.13 -7.71
N ASP A 23 2.12 -10.40 -7.42
CA ASP A 23 2.82 -11.54 -8.05
C ASP A 23 2.23 -11.84 -9.45
N PRO A 24 2.81 -12.73 -10.28
CA PRO A 24 2.30 -13.02 -11.63
C PRO A 24 0.83 -13.46 -11.70
N ASN A 25 0.28 -13.97 -10.59
CA ASN A 25 -1.10 -14.41 -10.44
C ASN A 25 -1.95 -13.42 -9.61
N SER A 26 -1.40 -12.27 -9.22
CA SER A 26 -2.11 -11.21 -8.50
C SER A 26 -2.04 -9.89 -9.27
N ALA A 27 -3.18 -9.26 -9.54
CA ALA A 27 -3.25 -7.93 -10.13
C ALA A 27 -3.73 -6.94 -9.06
N VAL A 28 -2.91 -5.93 -8.75
CA VAL A 28 -3.32 -4.84 -7.87
C VAL A 28 -3.64 -3.61 -8.72
N GLY A 29 -4.85 -3.08 -8.52
CA GLY A 29 -5.33 -1.91 -9.20
C GLY A 29 -4.76 -0.61 -8.63
N PHE A 30 -4.77 0.45 -9.43
CA PHE A 30 -4.62 1.81 -8.92
C PHE A 30 -5.76 2.18 -7.96
N GLU A 31 -5.45 3.03 -6.98
CA GLU A 31 -6.42 3.62 -6.05
C GLU A 31 -7.15 4.84 -6.62
N PHE A 32 -6.87 5.19 -7.88
CA PHE A 32 -7.47 6.30 -8.61
C PHE A 32 -7.66 5.92 -10.07
N ILE A 33 -8.32 6.78 -10.86
CA ILE A 33 -8.49 6.58 -12.30
C ILE A 33 -7.38 7.33 -13.04
N PRO A 34 -6.40 6.66 -13.68
CA PRO A 34 -5.36 7.38 -14.39
C PRO A 34 -5.89 8.17 -15.59
N GLY A 35 -5.30 9.33 -15.87
CA GLY A 35 -5.64 10.16 -17.02
C GLY A 35 -5.56 9.41 -18.36
N SER A 36 -4.56 8.53 -18.51
CA SER A 36 -4.41 7.63 -19.66
C SER A 36 -5.61 6.71 -19.89
N VAL A 37 -6.34 6.31 -18.84
CA VAL A 37 -7.54 5.47 -18.96
C VAL A 37 -8.71 6.27 -19.52
N ILE A 38 -8.89 7.51 -19.04
CA ILE A 38 -9.90 8.45 -19.55
C ILE A 38 -9.61 8.76 -21.03
N ARG A 39 -8.36 9.10 -21.33
CA ARG A 39 -7.86 9.35 -22.68
C ARG A 39 -8.14 8.16 -23.61
N GLY A 40 -7.78 6.95 -23.18
CA GLY A 40 -8.02 5.72 -23.93
C GLY A 40 -9.49 5.43 -24.20
N ALA A 41 -10.37 5.72 -23.23
CA ALA A 41 -11.81 5.55 -23.39
C ALA A 41 -12.39 6.53 -24.42
N LEU A 42 -11.93 7.79 -24.41
CA LEU A 42 -12.35 8.81 -25.38
C LEU A 42 -11.79 8.54 -26.79
N ILE A 43 -10.55 8.04 -26.91
CA ILE A 43 -10.03 7.51 -28.19
C ILE A 43 -10.94 6.40 -28.72
N GLY A 44 -11.34 5.46 -27.84
CA GLY A 44 -12.25 4.38 -28.20
C GLY A 44 -13.57 4.88 -28.77
N LYS A 45 -14.17 5.90 -28.15
CA LYS A 45 -15.38 6.56 -28.66
C LYS A 45 -15.14 7.30 -29.98
N TYR A 46 -14.07 8.08 -30.06
CA TYR A 46 -13.71 8.83 -31.27
C TYR A 46 -13.59 7.90 -32.50
N LEU A 47 -13.03 6.71 -32.31
CA LEU A 47 -12.89 5.72 -33.40
C LEU A 47 -14.21 5.01 -33.78
N GLN A 48 -15.18 4.88 -32.86
CA GLN A 48 -16.49 4.29 -33.19
C GLN A 48 -17.28 5.16 -34.19
N GLY A 49 -17.07 6.47 -34.19
CA GLY A 49 -17.70 7.41 -35.12
C GLY A 49 -17.04 7.52 -36.49
N LYS A 50 -15.97 6.77 -36.80
CA LYS A 50 -15.20 6.87 -38.04
C LYS A 50 -15.31 5.58 -38.88
N GLN A 51 -15.23 5.70 -40.21
CA GLN A 51 -15.21 4.54 -41.12
C GLN A 51 -13.99 3.62 -40.92
N LYS A 52 -12.88 4.15 -40.43
CA LYS A 52 -11.70 3.37 -40.04
C LYS A 52 -11.71 3.14 -38.53
N SER A 53 -11.75 1.88 -38.13
CA SER A 53 -11.71 1.45 -36.73
C SER A 53 -10.30 1.35 -36.16
N SER A 54 -9.31 2.05 -36.74
CA SER A 54 -7.90 1.99 -36.36
C SER A 54 -7.29 3.37 -36.21
N VAL A 55 -6.40 3.52 -35.23
CA VAL A 55 -5.62 4.74 -35.01
C VAL A 55 -4.75 5.05 -36.22
N ASP A 56 -4.88 6.26 -36.75
CA ASP A 56 -3.99 6.82 -37.78
C ASP A 56 -3.05 7.83 -37.12
N ALA A 57 -1.75 7.53 -37.09
CA ALA A 57 -0.74 8.38 -36.47
C ALA A 57 -0.37 9.61 -37.32
N GLU A 58 -0.77 9.64 -38.60
CA GLU A 58 -0.58 10.78 -39.49
C GLU A 58 -1.73 11.80 -39.39
N ASP A 59 -2.85 11.43 -38.77
CA ASP A 59 -3.97 12.32 -38.54
C ASP A 59 -3.61 13.42 -37.53
N SER A 60 -3.39 14.63 -38.06
CA SER A 60 -3.04 15.81 -37.27
C SER A 60 -4.10 16.23 -36.27
N GLU A 61 -5.39 15.97 -36.53
CA GLU A 61 -6.47 16.29 -35.60
C GLU A 61 -6.45 15.31 -34.43
N PHE A 62 -6.33 14.02 -34.73
CA PHE A 62 -6.25 12.97 -33.73
C PHE A 62 -5.04 13.16 -32.80
N ARG A 63 -3.88 13.49 -33.36
CA ARG A 63 -2.68 13.80 -32.57
C ARG A 63 -2.84 15.01 -31.66
N LYS A 64 -3.43 16.10 -32.15
CA LYS A 64 -3.72 17.28 -31.32
C LYS A 64 -4.64 16.95 -30.16
N LEU A 65 -5.69 16.17 -30.42
CA LEU A 65 -6.66 15.80 -29.38
C LEU A 65 -6.09 14.88 -28.30
N PHE A 66 -5.15 13.98 -28.65
CA PHE A 66 -4.80 12.88 -27.75
C PHE A 66 -3.31 12.70 -27.45
N PHE A 67 -2.38 13.32 -28.18
CA PHE A 67 -0.93 13.02 -28.07
C PHE A 67 0.00 14.24 -28.04
N ASP A 68 -0.36 15.36 -28.67
CA ASP A 68 0.54 16.52 -28.77
C ASP A 68 0.52 17.44 -27.53
N GLY A 69 -0.22 17.08 -26.49
CA GLY A 69 -0.31 17.85 -25.25
C GLY A 69 -1.12 19.14 -25.34
N GLU A 70 -1.97 19.27 -26.35
CA GLU A 70 -2.99 20.35 -26.45
C GLU A 70 -4.19 20.08 -25.53
N VAL A 71 -4.42 18.81 -25.22
CA VAL A 71 -5.39 18.34 -24.23
C VAL A 71 -4.64 17.53 -23.17
N LEU A 72 -4.87 17.86 -21.90
CA LEU A 72 -4.31 17.16 -20.75
C LEU A 72 -5.43 16.40 -20.04
N PHE A 73 -5.31 15.08 -19.96
CA PHE A 73 -6.26 14.23 -19.27
C PHE A 73 -5.73 13.99 -17.86
N LEU A 74 -6.26 14.69 -16.85
CA LEU A 74 -5.78 14.57 -15.47
C LEU A 74 -6.28 13.26 -14.84
N ASN A 75 -5.62 12.84 -13.76
CA ASN A 75 -6.10 11.71 -12.97
C ASN A 75 -7.45 12.03 -12.31
N GLY A 76 -8.34 11.05 -12.30
CA GLY A 76 -9.58 11.05 -11.55
C GLY A 76 -9.33 10.63 -10.11
N TYR A 77 -9.46 11.56 -9.17
CA TYR A 77 -9.30 11.30 -7.73
C TYR A 77 -10.65 11.14 -7.04
N PRO A 78 -10.71 10.43 -5.90
CA PRO A 78 -11.97 10.21 -5.19
C PRO A 78 -12.76 11.49 -4.95
N LEU A 79 -14.08 11.39 -5.13
CA LEU A 79 -15.02 12.46 -4.82
C LEU A 79 -15.50 12.30 -3.36
N ASN A 80 -15.32 13.34 -2.55
CA ASN A 80 -15.78 13.35 -1.18
C ASN A 80 -17.31 13.51 -1.09
N LYS A 81 -17.86 13.29 0.12
CA LYS A 81 -19.32 13.37 0.37
C LYS A 81 -19.90 14.77 0.14
N ASP A 82 -19.09 15.80 0.35
CA ASP A 82 -19.42 17.20 0.10
C ASP A 82 -19.32 17.59 -1.38
N GLY A 83 -18.91 16.65 -2.26
CA GLY A 83 -18.70 16.89 -3.69
C GLY A 83 -17.33 17.48 -4.02
N SER A 84 -16.45 17.66 -3.04
CA SER A 84 -15.08 18.12 -3.29
C SER A 84 -14.21 17.02 -3.92
N ARG A 85 -13.26 17.43 -4.75
CA ARG A 85 -12.24 16.54 -5.33
C ARG A 85 -11.11 16.37 -4.32
N SER A 86 -10.80 15.12 -3.96
CA SER A 86 -9.60 14.83 -3.16
C SER A 86 -8.31 14.98 -3.98
N LEU A 87 -7.20 15.21 -3.28
CA LEU A 87 -5.85 15.33 -3.83
C LEU A 87 -4.92 14.29 -3.16
N PRO A 88 -3.78 13.94 -3.77
CA PRO A 88 -2.82 13.05 -3.14
C PRO A 88 -2.30 13.63 -1.83
N THR A 89 -2.28 12.81 -0.77
CA THR A 89 -1.80 13.22 0.54
C THR A 89 -0.31 13.58 0.48
N PRO A 90 0.10 14.78 0.96
CA PRO A 90 1.50 15.15 1.06
C PRO A 90 2.31 14.15 1.91
N LEU A 91 3.50 13.76 1.42
CA LEU A 91 4.39 12.83 2.12
C LEU A 91 5.09 13.45 3.33
N SER A 92 4.98 14.77 3.50
CA SER A 92 5.47 15.51 4.66
C SER A 92 4.55 15.39 5.88
N TRP A 93 3.30 14.94 5.70
CA TRP A 93 2.31 14.85 6.77
C TRP A 93 2.53 13.64 7.68
N HIS A 94 2.58 13.89 8.99
CA HIS A 94 2.79 12.86 10.02
C HIS A 94 1.86 13.08 11.22
N PHE A 95 1.48 11.98 11.87
CA PHE A 95 0.90 11.98 13.21
C PHE A 95 2.00 11.87 14.25
N GLU A 96 1.82 12.52 15.39
CA GLU A 96 2.57 12.17 16.60
C GLU A 96 1.97 10.88 17.21
N LYS A 97 2.83 9.92 17.55
CA LYS A 97 2.38 8.67 18.15
C LYS A 97 1.78 8.97 19.53
N ASP A 98 0.66 8.32 19.82
CA ASP A 98 -0.10 8.48 21.08
C ASP A 98 -0.86 9.81 21.21
N ASP A 99 -0.92 10.64 20.15
CA ASP A 99 -1.84 11.78 20.10
C ASP A 99 -3.31 11.31 20.04
N PRO A 100 -4.13 11.57 21.08
CA PRO A 100 -5.53 11.17 21.11
C PRO A 100 -6.39 11.89 20.07
N GLU A 101 -6.00 13.09 19.65
CA GLU A 101 -6.75 13.90 18.68
C GLU A 101 -6.38 13.58 17.24
N LYS A 102 -5.30 12.80 17.02
CA LYS A 102 -4.77 12.44 15.69
C LYS A 102 -4.63 13.68 14.80
N ARG A 103 -3.99 14.72 15.31
CA ARG A 103 -3.64 15.91 14.52
C ARG A 103 -2.50 15.55 13.57
N ILE A 104 -2.56 16.14 12.39
CA ILE A 104 -1.51 16.01 11.40
C ILE A 104 -0.56 17.19 11.54
N HIS A 105 0.72 16.88 11.56
CA HIS A 105 1.80 17.86 11.51
C HIS A 105 2.43 17.85 10.12
N ASP A 106 2.53 19.01 9.48
CA ASP A 106 3.26 19.15 8.23
C ASP A 106 4.73 19.49 8.51
N LEU A 107 5.61 18.51 8.29
CA LEU A 107 7.03 18.66 8.54
C LEU A 107 7.76 19.57 7.55
N THR A 108 7.03 20.26 6.66
CA THR A 108 7.60 21.34 5.85
C THR A 108 7.65 22.69 6.56
N SER A 109 6.97 22.86 7.69
CA SER A 109 6.91 24.14 8.38
C SER A 109 8.21 24.50 9.10
N GLU A 110 8.44 25.80 9.34
CA GLU A 110 9.68 26.31 9.94
C GLU A 110 9.94 25.75 11.35
N ASP A 111 8.88 25.53 12.12
CA ASP A 111 8.94 25.02 13.49
C ASP A 111 9.60 23.63 13.54
N TYR A 112 9.30 22.77 12.56
CA TYR A 112 9.85 21.40 12.51
C TYR A 112 11.20 21.30 11.78
N LEU A 113 11.54 22.28 10.95
CA LEU A 113 12.81 22.32 10.21
C LEU A 113 13.96 22.95 11.02
N SER A 114 13.66 23.79 12.00
CA SER A 114 14.65 24.54 12.80
C SER A 114 15.06 23.83 14.09
N GLU A 115 14.22 22.93 14.63
CA GLU A 115 14.49 22.18 15.85
C GLU A 115 15.23 20.84 15.59
N GLU A 116 16.51 20.91 15.18
CA GLU A 116 17.38 19.70 15.06
C GLU A 116 17.56 18.95 16.40
N MET A 117 17.12 19.50 17.55
CA MET A 117 17.29 18.92 18.88
C MET A 117 16.06 18.19 19.47
N ASN A 118 14.84 18.34 18.93
CA ASN A 118 13.63 17.68 19.47
C ASN A 118 13.05 16.58 18.56
N PHE A 119 13.53 16.44 17.32
CA PHE A 119 13.04 15.42 16.38
C PHE A 119 13.31 13.98 16.86
N SER A 120 14.24 13.79 17.81
CA SER A 120 14.59 12.50 18.41
C SER A 120 13.72 12.12 19.62
N GLU A 121 12.99 13.04 20.24
CA GLU A 121 12.15 12.76 21.41
C GLU A 121 10.71 12.37 21.01
N ARG A 122 10.23 12.82 19.85
CA ARG A 122 8.88 12.53 19.34
C ARG A 122 8.87 11.36 18.36
N ASN A 123 7.90 10.48 18.52
CA ASN A 123 7.70 9.33 17.64
C ASN A 123 6.72 9.68 16.53
N TRP A 124 7.21 9.90 15.31
CA TRP A 124 6.39 10.24 14.16
C TRP A 124 5.87 9.01 13.41
N LYS A 125 4.60 9.06 12.98
CA LYS A 125 3.99 8.07 12.10
C LYS A 125 3.45 8.75 10.84
N LYS A 126 3.89 8.30 9.66
CA LYS A 126 3.38 8.81 8.37
C LYS A 126 1.87 8.66 8.26
N VAL A 127 1.22 9.66 7.68
CA VAL A 127 -0.16 9.50 7.18
C VAL A 127 -0.14 8.48 6.06
N THR A 128 -1.02 7.47 6.13
CA THR A 128 -0.99 6.33 5.20
C THR A 128 -2.05 6.41 4.12
N GLU A 129 -3.10 7.17 4.38
CA GLU A 129 -4.23 7.40 3.49
C GLU A 129 -3.75 8.12 2.22
N PRO A 130 -4.04 7.60 1.03
CA PRO A 130 -3.43 8.07 -0.22
C PRO A 130 -3.98 9.42 -0.70
N PHE A 131 -5.20 9.78 -0.27
CA PHE A 131 -5.84 11.03 -0.66
C PHE A 131 -6.32 11.82 0.54
N CYS A 132 -6.37 13.14 0.39
CA CYS A 132 -6.88 14.06 1.37
C CYS A 132 -7.70 15.17 0.71
N ASN A 133 -8.46 15.91 1.51
CA ASN A 133 -9.05 17.18 1.13
C ASN A 133 -8.82 18.17 2.26
N LEU A 134 -8.05 19.23 2.01
CA LEU A 134 -7.70 20.25 2.98
C LEU A 134 -8.59 21.47 2.76
N PHE A 135 -9.16 21.99 3.84
CA PHE A 135 -10.03 23.17 3.81
C PHE A 135 -10.01 23.87 5.18
N GLU A 136 -10.46 25.12 5.20
CA GLU A 136 -10.72 25.87 6.43
C GLU A 136 -12.15 25.57 6.91
N ASP A 137 -12.31 25.17 8.17
CA ASP A 137 -13.62 24.89 8.76
C ASP A 137 -14.38 26.17 9.15
N GLY A 138 -15.61 26.02 9.64
CA GLY A 138 -16.44 27.17 10.05
C GLY A 138 -15.93 27.94 11.28
N GLU A 139 -14.90 27.43 11.96
CA GLU A 139 -14.21 28.09 13.08
C GLU A 139 -12.88 28.75 12.64
N GLY A 140 -12.55 28.71 11.35
CA GLY A 140 -11.31 29.23 10.81
C GLY A 140 -10.10 28.32 11.05
N LYS A 141 -10.33 27.03 11.33
CA LYS A 141 -9.25 26.05 11.55
C LYS A 141 -9.05 25.16 10.34
N GLU A 142 -7.79 24.88 10.06
CA GLU A 142 -7.37 24.08 8.94
C GLU A 142 -7.60 22.60 9.25
N THR A 143 -8.42 22.00 8.40
CA THR A 143 -9.01 20.70 8.64
C THR A 143 -8.89 19.86 7.39
N THR A 144 -8.63 18.57 7.57
CA THR A 144 -8.56 17.63 6.46
C THR A 144 -9.45 16.41 6.64
N ILE A 145 -10.02 15.97 5.51
CA ILE A 145 -10.64 14.66 5.37
C ILE A 145 -9.64 13.76 4.66
N LEU A 146 -9.16 12.73 5.36
CA LEU A 146 -8.36 11.67 4.76
C LEU A 146 -9.27 10.63 4.08
N TYR A 147 -8.83 10.11 2.94
CA TYR A 147 -9.61 9.18 2.13
C TYR A 147 -8.78 7.99 1.65
N GLN A 148 -9.26 6.80 1.98
CA GLN A 148 -8.79 5.52 1.46
C GLN A 148 -9.88 4.91 0.57
N PRO A 149 -9.66 4.77 -0.75
CA PRO A 149 -10.60 4.11 -1.64
C PRO A 149 -10.84 2.66 -1.22
N SER A 150 -12.10 2.24 -1.29
CA SER A 150 -12.48 0.86 -1.01
C SER A 150 -12.08 -0.03 -2.18
N ASN A 151 -11.43 -1.15 -1.85
CA ASN A 151 -11.00 -2.14 -2.82
C ASN A 151 -11.73 -3.45 -2.55
N GLN A 152 -12.15 -4.12 -3.62
CA GLN A 152 -12.64 -5.49 -3.54
C GLN A 152 -11.61 -6.46 -4.12
N VAL A 153 -11.45 -7.59 -3.44
CA VAL A 153 -10.61 -8.69 -3.89
C VAL A 153 -11.50 -9.77 -4.49
N GLN A 154 -11.28 -10.10 -5.75
CA GLN A 154 -11.95 -11.20 -6.43
C GLN A 154 -10.96 -12.26 -6.87
N ILE A 155 -11.34 -13.53 -6.66
CA ILE A 155 -10.54 -14.68 -7.05
C ILE A 155 -11.15 -15.28 -8.33
N HIS A 156 -10.37 -15.30 -9.41
CA HIS A 156 -10.74 -15.88 -10.69
C HIS A 156 -10.05 -17.22 -10.86
N ILE A 157 -10.81 -18.28 -11.10
CA ILE A 157 -10.28 -19.62 -11.29
C ILE A 157 -10.37 -19.97 -12.77
N PHE A 158 -9.22 -20.03 -13.44
CA PHE A 158 -9.13 -20.61 -14.77
C PHE A 158 -9.00 -22.13 -14.65
N ARG A 159 -10.05 -22.85 -15.06
CA ARG A 159 -10.04 -24.31 -15.17
C ARG A 159 -9.81 -24.71 -16.61
N ALA A 160 -8.70 -25.38 -16.88
CA ALA A 160 -8.34 -25.81 -18.23
C ALA A 160 -9.31 -26.83 -18.84
N ASN A 161 -10.00 -27.64 -18.01
CA ASN A 161 -10.97 -28.63 -18.43
C ASN A 161 -12.38 -28.26 -17.94
N ARG A 162 -13.07 -27.36 -18.65
CA ARG A 162 -14.49 -27.04 -18.39
C ARG A 162 -15.46 -28.16 -18.84
N GLN A 163 -15.01 -29.16 -19.60
CA GLN A 163 -15.86 -30.16 -20.27
C GLN A 163 -15.90 -31.58 -19.66
N LYS A 164 -15.41 -31.82 -18.43
CA LYS A 164 -15.55 -33.14 -17.78
C LYS A 164 -16.75 -33.18 -16.84
N GLY A 165 -17.95 -33.26 -17.42
CA GLY A 165 -19.18 -33.65 -16.73
C GLY A 165 -19.67 -35.06 -17.07
N THR A 166 -19.15 -35.72 -18.12
CA THR A 166 -19.81 -36.94 -18.66
C THR A 166 -18.89 -37.97 -19.32
N ASP A 167 -17.58 -38.02 -19.06
CA ASP A 167 -16.72 -39.00 -19.74
C ASP A 167 -16.14 -40.07 -18.79
N THR A 168 -16.48 -41.32 -19.09
CA THR A 168 -16.05 -42.57 -18.46
C THR A 168 -14.53 -42.73 -18.38
N GLU A 169 -14.07 -43.51 -17.39
CA GLU A 169 -12.67 -43.75 -16.98
C GLU A 169 -11.66 -44.12 -18.10
N SER A 170 -12.14 -44.51 -19.28
CA SER A 170 -11.31 -45.02 -20.38
C SER A 170 -10.55 -43.96 -21.19
N THR A 171 -10.85 -42.66 -21.06
CA THR A 171 -10.20 -41.59 -21.87
C THR A 171 -9.12 -40.82 -21.10
N ILE A 172 -8.69 -41.31 -19.94
CA ILE A 172 -7.77 -40.59 -19.03
C ILE A 172 -6.30 -40.63 -19.49
N LYS A 173 -5.90 -41.57 -20.36
CA LYS A 173 -4.47 -41.85 -20.62
C LYS A 173 -3.81 -41.14 -21.82
N GLN A 174 -4.49 -40.29 -22.59
CA GLN A 174 -3.91 -39.78 -23.85
C GLN A 174 -3.92 -38.27 -24.10
N LYS A 175 -4.32 -37.43 -23.14
CA LYS A 175 -4.20 -35.96 -23.29
C LYS A 175 -3.78 -35.28 -21.98
N GLU A 176 -2.61 -35.65 -21.47
CA GLU A 176 -1.82 -34.80 -20.57
C GLU A 176 -1.08 -33.74 -21.41
N THR A 177 -1.81 -32.81 -22.01
CA THR A 177 -1.22 -31.52 -22.38
C THR A 177 -1.52 -30.53 -21.26
N ASP A 178 -0.48 -30.29 -20.48
CA ASP A 178 -0.38 -29.41 -19.31
C ASP A 178 -0.98 -28.01 -19.52
N LYS A 179 -2.27 -27.85 -19.27
CA LYS A 179 -2.81 -26.57 -18.80
C LYS A 179 -3.22 -26.77 -17.35
N LYS A 180 -2.32 -26.43 -16.43
CA LYS A 180 -2.62 -26.40 -14.99
C LYS A 180 -3.74 -25.39 -14.76
N SER A 181 -4.67 -25.71 -13.87
CA SER A 181 -5.66 -24.73 -13.43
C SER A 181 -4.93 -23.61 -12.68
N THR A 182 -5.22 -22.36 -13.01
CA THR A 182 -4.55 -21.19 -12.44
C THR A 182 -5.56 -20.37 -11.66
N ILE A 183 -5.15 -19.90 -10.48
CA ILE A 183 -5.94 -19.01 -9.64
C ILE A 183 -5.36 -17.61 -9.81
N PHE A 184 -6.19 -16.64 -10.16
CA PHE A 184 -5.83 -15.23 -10.23
C PHE A 184 -6.52 -14.46 -9.12
N ARG A 185 -5.81 -13.54 -8.49
CA ARG A 185 -6.36 -12.63 -7.46
C ARG A 185 -6.34 -11.21 -7.99
N TYR A 186 -7.51 -10.60 -8.18
CA TYR A 186 -7.63 -9.22 -8.61
C TYR A 186 -8.08 -8.35 -7.46
N GLN A 187 -7.29 -7.33 -7.12
CA GLN A 187 -7.65 -6.27 -6.19
C GLN A 187 -8.02 -5.04 -7.03
N ALA A 188 -9.31 -4.73 -7.09
CA ALA A 188 -9.87 -3.67 -7.94
C ALA A 188 -10.63 -2.65 -7.09
N LEU A 189 -10.75 -1.42 -7.58
CA LEU A 189 -11.64 -0.42 -6.97
C LEU A 189 -13.07 -0.95 -6.96
N GLU A 190 -13.74 -0.81 -5.83
CA GLU A 190 -15.12 -1.27 -5.64
C GLU A 190 -16.14 -0.44 -6.43
N ALA A 191 -17.17 -1.11 -6.95
CA ALA A 191 -18.31 -0.46 -7.58
C ALA A 191 -19.06 0.46 -6.60
N GLY A 192 -19.75 1.47 -7.11
CA GLY A 192 -20.50 2.46 -6.35
C GLY A 192 -19.69 3.69 -5.94
N GLN A 193 -18.35 3.63 -5.97
CA GLN A 193 -17.49 4.78 -5.69
C GLN A 193 -17.55 5.83 -6.81
N ASN A 194 -17.33 7.09 -6.42
CA ASN A 194 -17.32 8.24 -7.33
C ASN A 194 -15.94 8.90 -7.35
N PHE A 195 -15.52 9.35 -8.52
CA PHE A 195 -14.25 10.01 -8.76
C PHE A 195 -14.49 11.32 -9.52
N SER A 196 -13.76 12.38 -9.16
CA SER A 196 -13.75 13.66 -9.84
C SER A 196 -12.60 13.70 -10.85
N CYS A 197 -12.96 13.88 -12.12
CA CYS A 197 -12.06 13.87 -13.26
C CYS A 197 -12.03 15.26 -13.91
N VAL A 198 -10.89 15.59 -14.51
CA VAL A 198 -10.69 16.88 -15.16
C VAL A 198 -9.93 16.69 -16.47
N ILE A 199 -10.38 17.39 -17.50
CA ILE A 199 -9.66 17.51 -18.77
C ILE A 199 -9.39 18.99 -19.01
N LEU A 200 -8.14 19.34 -19.28
CA LEU A 200 -7.73 20.69 -19.64
C LEU A 200 -7.48 20.76 -21.14
N ALA A 201 -7.97 21.79 -21.80
CA ALA A 201 -7.70 22.05 -23.21
C ALA A 201 -7.13 23.47 -23.39
N LYS A 202 -6.08 23.57 -24.21
CA LYS A 202 -5.49 24.87 -24.58
C LYS A 202 -6.32 25.61 -25.61
N ASN A 203 -6.89 24.87 -26.57
CA ASN A 203 -7.57 25.41 -27.74
C ASN A 203 -9.06 25.08 -27.68
N GLU A 204 -9.89 26.09 -27.98
CA GLU A 204 -11.36 25.99 -28.05
C GLU A 204 -11.85 24.83 -28.95
N SER A 205 -11.24 24.64 -30.12
CA SER A 205 -11.62 23.57 -31.04
C SER A 205 -11.35 22.17 -30.48
N CYS A 206 -10.26 22.01 -29.70
CA CYS A 206 -10.01 20.74 -29.02
C CYS A 206 -10.98 20.57 -27.85
N PHE A 207 -11.25 21.65 -27.11
CA PHE A 207 -12.18 21.67 -26.00
C PHE A 207 -13.58 21.19 -26.43
N GLU A 208 -14.18 21.81 -27.44
CA GLU A 208 -15.53 21.46 -27.91
C GLU A 208 -15.60 20.01 -28.40
N LYS A 209 -14.59 19.53 -29.15
CA LYS A 209 -14.57 18.12 -29.61
C LYS A 209 -14.50 17.12 -28.47
N ILE A 210 -13.69 17.40 -27.44
CA ILE A 210 -13.60 16.52 -26.28
C ILE A 210 -14.89 16.55 -25.47
N LYS A 211 -15.50 17.73 -25.33
CA LYS A 211 -16.80 17.90 -24.68
C LYS A 211 -17.89 17.11 -25.39
N ASP A 212 -17.98 17.20 -26.72
CA ASP A 212 -18.94 16.45 -27.53
C ASP A 212 -18.80 14.93 -27.33
N LEU A 213 -17.55 14.41 -27.35
CA LEU A 213 -17.27 12.99 -27.12
C LEU A 213 -17.67 12.52 -25.71
N LEU A 214 -17.54 13.40 -24.72
CA LEU A 214 -17.88 13.11 -23.33
C LEU A 214 -19.39 13.12 -23.10
N GLU A 215 -20.10 14.09 -23.70
CA GLU A 215 -21.55 14.28 -23.57
C GLU A 215 -22.37 13.26 -24.38
N GLU A 216 -21.79 12.65 -25.40
CA GLU A 216 -22.44 11.60 -26.19
C GLU A 216 -22.95 10.47 -25.27
N ARG A 217 -24.27 10.22 -25.29
CA ARG A 217 -24.92 9.27 -24.36
C ARG A 217 -24.28 7.88 -24.44
N GLY A 218 -23.78 7.39 -23.31
CA GLY A 218 -23.33 6.01 -23.19
C GLY A 218 -22.55 5.75 -21.91
N ASN A 219 -22.57 4.51 -21.43
CA ASN A 219 -21.63 4.06 -20.40
C ASN A 219 -20.24 3.95 -21.02
N PHE A 220 -19.21 4.33 -20.29
CA PHE A 220 -17.82 4.12 -20.69
C PHE A 220 -17.30 2.81 -20.11
N ASN A 221 -16.28 2.25 -20.76
CA ASN A 221 -15.53 1.11 -20.25
C ASN A 221 -14.09 1.54 -19.98
N PHE A 222 -13.73 1.59 -18.70
CA PHE A 222 -12.41 1.96 -18.20
C PHE A 222 -11.61 0.70 -17.81
N GLY A 223 -10.29 0.76 -17.90
CA GLY A 223 -9.41 -0.34 -17.45
C GLY A 223 -9.47 -1.59 -18.34
N LYS A 224 -9.30 -2.76 -17.72
CA LYS A 224 -9.21 -4.08 -18.38
C LYS A 224 -10.36 -5.01 -17.98
N SER A 225 -10.36 -6.22 -18.55
CA SER A 225 -11.23 -7.33 -18.16
C SER A 225 -12.74 -7.07 -18.28
N HIS A 226 -13.15 -6.25 -19.25
CA HIS A 226 -14.56 -5.90 -19.47
C HIS A 226 -15.50 -7.11 -19.60
N LEU A 227 -15.04 -8.20 -20.23
CA LEU A 227 -15.83 -9.44 -20.38
C LEU A 227 -16.04 -10.20 -19.07
N ALA A 228 -15.27 -9.89 -18.02
CA ALA A 228 -15.37 -10.48 -16.70
C ALA A 228 -16.15 -9.58 -15.71
N GLY A 229 -16.88 -8.57 -16.20
CA GLY A 229 -17.69 -7.67 -15.38
C GLY A 229 -16.86 -6.59 -14.68
N TYR A 230 -15.85 -6.04 -15.36
CA TYR A 230 -15.02 -4.94 -14.84
C TYR A 230 -15.10 -3.70 -15.73
N GLY A 231 -15.02 -2.54 -15.08
CA GLY A 231 -14.65 -1.29 -15.70
C GLY A 231 -15.80 -0.52 -16.33
N ARG A 232 -17.04 -0.99 -16.23
CA ARG A 232 -18.20 -0.18 -16.64
C ARG A 232 -18.36 1.02 -15.71
N VAL A 233 -18.44 2.21 -16.29
CA VAL A 233 -18.60 3.47 -15.54
C VAL A 233 -19.66 4.38 -16.16
N ARG A 234 -20.21 5.26 -15.33
CA ARG A 234 -21.12 6.34 -15.73
C ARG A 234 -20.45 7.68 -15.51
N VAL A 235 -20.40 8.50 -16.56
CA VAL A 235 -19.99 9.91 -16.48
C VAL A 235 -21.23 10.76 -16.21
N TYR A 236 -21.10 11.75 -15.31
CA TYR A 236 -22.17 12.69 -14.96
C TYR A 236 -21.58 14.02 -14.43
N ASP A 237 -22.45 15.01 -14.19
CA ASP A 237 -22.07 16.34 -13.66
C ASP A 237 -20.95 17.03 -14.45
N ILE A 238 -21.09 17.02 -15.79
CA ILE A 238 -20.12 17.67 -16.69
C ILE A 238 -20.30 19.18 -16.58
N LYS A 239 -19.22 19.88 -16.23
CA LYS A 239 -19.17 21.34 -16.03
C LYS A 239 -17.99 21.93 -16.79
N VAL A 240 -18.20 23.14 -17.28
CA VAL A 240 -17.18 23.94 -17.97
C VAL A 240 -16.72 25.05 -17.04
N SER A 241 -15.41 25.27 -16.96
CA SER A 241 -14.82 26.34 -16.16
C SER A 241 -13.61 26.94 -16.87
N ASP A 242 -13.58 28.26 -16.98
CA ASP A 242 -12.45 28.99 -17.59
C ASP A 242 -11.31 29.21 -16.58
N ASP A 243 -11.65 29.34 -15.30
CA ASP A 243 -10.74 29.66 -14.20
C ASP A 243 -10.69 28.52 -13.17
N TRP A 244 -10.64 27.27 -13.64
CA TRP A 244 -10.56 26.13 -12.73
C TRP A 244 -9.19 26.03 -12.07
N GLU A 245 -9.19 25.94 -10.75
CA GLU A 245 -8.01 25.65 -9.95
C GLU A 245 -8.09 24.23 -9.36
N GLU A 246 -6.95 23.55 -9.34
CA GLU A 246 -6.87 22.16 -8.87
C GLU A 246 -6.88 22.06 -7.34
N TYR A 247 -6.52 23.14 -6.65
CA TYR A 247 -6.40 23.25 -5.19
C TYR A 247 -6.63 24.70 -4.78
N SER A 248 -6.93 24.90 -3.50
CA SER A 248 -6.91 26.22 -2.85
C SER A 248 -5.67 26.32 -1.97
N VAL A 249 -5.10 27.52 -1.87
CA VAL A 249 -3.96 27.78 -0.98
C VAL A 249 -4.46 27.86 0.45
N VAL A 250 -3.73 27.24 1.38
CA VAL A 250 -4.04 27.22 2.81
C VAL A 250 -2.75 27.50 3.58
N GLY A 251 -2.84 28.37 4.60
CA GLY A 251 -1.72 28.81 5.43
C GLY A 251 -1.06 30.12 4.98
N ASP A 252 -0.01 30.53 5.70
CA ASP A 252 0.63 31.84 5.52
C ASP A 252 1.54 31.94 4.28
N GLU A 253 1.44 33.07 3.57
CA GLU A 253 2.26 33.40 2.40
C GLU A 253 3.65 33.97 2.74
N ASP A 254 3.86 34.38 4.00
CA ASP A 254 5.00 35.16 4.49
C ASP A 254 6.26 34.33 4.83
N ASP A 255 6.31 33.07 4.38
CA ASP A 255 7.49 32.22 4.52
C ASP A 255 8.48 32.43 3.36
N ASP A 256 9.77 32.54 3.71
CA ASP A 256 10.95 32.66 2.85
C ASP A 256 11.22 31.42 1.96
N LYS A 257 10.38 30.39 2.07
CA LYS A 257 10.44 29.16 1.27
C LYS A 257 9.35 29.10 0.21
N VAL A 258 9.42 28.09 -0.64
CA VAL A 258 8.41 27.65 -1.64
C VAL A 258 8.27 26.14 -1.52
N VAL A 259 7.06 25.68 -1.26
CA VAL A 259 6.74 24.26 -1.09
C VAL A 259 6.00 23.79 -2.33
N ILE A 260 6.58 22.83 -3.05
CA ILE A 260 6.03 22.28 -4.29
C ILE A 260 5.65 20.83 -4.04
N THR A 261 4.39 20.51 -4.24
CA THR A 261 3.85 19.16 -4.02
C THR A 261 3.37 18.57 -5.33
N LEU A 262 3.77 17.34 -5.62
CA LEU A 262 3.32 16.63 -6.83
C LEU A 262 1.87 16.14 -6.64
N LEU A 263 0.94 16.67 -7.43
CA LEU A 263 -0.46 16.23 -7.45
C LEU A 263 -0.69 15.02 -8.36
N SER A 264 0.33 14.53 -9.04
CA SER A 264 0.33 13.27 -9.78
C SER A 264 1.74 12.70 -9.82
N ASP A 265 1.89 11.44 -10.21
CA ASP A 265 3.23 10.91 -10.46
C ASP A 265 3.93 11.74 -11.56
N ALA A 266 5.25 11.88 -11.50
CA ALA A 266 6.04 12.65 -12.45
C ALA A 266 7.23 11.86 -12.99
N ILE A 267 7.44 11.90 -14.30
CA ILE A 267 8.61 11.33 -14.97
C ILE A 267 9.56 12.47 -15.28
N ILE A 268 10.72 12.47 -14.63
CA ILE A 268 11.73 13.53 -14.76
C ILE A 268 13.04 12.91 -15.19
N ARG A 269 13.68 13.51 -16.18
CA ARG A 269 15.03 13.15 -16.61
C ARG A 269 16.00 14.28 -16.33
N ASP A 270 17.23 13.88 -16.04
CA ASP A 270 18.34 14.80 -15.99
C ASP A 270 18.61 15.35 -17.38
N LYS A 271 18.73 16.67 -17.51
CA LYS A 271 18.94 17.33 -18.81
C LYS A 271 20.29 16.98 -19.44
N ASN A 272 21.31 16.65 -18.63
CA ASN A 272 22.66 16.39 -19.13
C ASN A 272 22.88 14.92 -19.47
N THR A 273 22.36 14.01 -18.65
CA THR A 273 22.60 12.55 -18.77
C THR A 273 21.42 11.78 -19.37
N GLY A 274 20.21 12.35 -19.38
CA GLY A 274 18.98 11.66 -19.81
C GLY A 274 18.48 10.58 -18.84
N ALA A 275 19.18 10.36 -17.72
CA ALA A 275 18.79 9.39 -16.70
C ALA A 275 17.56 9.86 -15.91
N TYR A 276 16.75 8.94 -15.42
CA TYR A 276 15.62 9.28 -14.55
C TYR A 276 16.11 9.90 -13.24
N CYS A 277 15.40 10.92 -12.77
CA CYS A 277 15.70 11.64 -11.53
C CYS A 277 14.61 11.44 -10.47
N THR A 278 15.02 11.54 -9.22
CA THR A 278 14.13 11.52 -8.05
C THR A 278 13.93 12.92 -7.45
N ASN A 279 14.18 13.96 -8.24
CA ASN A 279 13.98 15.36 -7.87
C ASN A 279 13.51 16.15 -9.10
N ILE A 280 13.03 17.38 -8.88
CA ILE A 280 12.54 18.27 -9.94
C ILE A 280 13.52 19.39 -10.28
N ASN A 281 14.77 19.33 -9.77
CA ASN A 281 15.77 20.38 -9.94
C ASN A 281 16.09 20.66 -11.40
N SER A 282 16.17 19.60 -12.23
CA SER A 282 16.46 19.73 -13.66
C SER A 282 15.33 20.44 -14.42
N VAL A 283 14.09 20.39 -13.91
CA VAL A 283 12.96 21.16 -14.47
C VAL A 283 13.09 22.63 -14.09
N LEU A 284 13.29 22.91 -12.81
CA LEU A 284 13.32 24.28 -12.27
C LEU A 284 14.64 25.02 -12.55
N GLY A 285 15.71 24.31 -12.90
CA GLY A 285 17.05 24.89 -13.05
C GLY A 285 17.71 25.30 -11.74
N MET A 286 17.15 24.88 -10.60
CA MET A 286 17.57 25.27 -9.25
C MET A 286 17.69 24.04 -8.37
N LYS A 287 18.55 24.10 -7.33
CA LYS A 287 18.66 23.03 -6.34
C LYS A 287 17.64 23.21 -5.22
N SER A 288 16.93 22.16 -4.89
CA SER A 288 16.08 22.06 -3.70
C SER A 288 16.91 22.12 -2.42
N GLY A 289 16.27 22.52 -1.32
CA GLY A 289 16.82 22.38 0.03
C GLY A 289 17.01 20.91 0.44
N PRO A 290 17.61 20.65 1.62
CA PRO A 290 17.90 19.30 2.09
C PRO A 290 16.65 18.51 2.53
N SER A 291 15.60 19.19 2.97
CA SER A 291 14.44 18.58 3.65
C SER A 291 13.27 18.23 2.71
N ASN A 292 13.52 17.42 1.67
CA ASN A 292 12.46 16.99 0.74
C ASN A 292 11.84 15.65 1.17
N PHE A 293 10.55 15.48 0.89
CA PHE A 293 9.80 14.25 1.19
C PHE A 293 9.46 13.55 -0.11
N VAL A 294 10.30 12.58 -0.51
CA VAL A 294 10.21 11.97 -1.85
C VAL A 294 9.85 10.50 -1.77
N GLY A 295 8.82 10.11 -2.50
CA GLY A 295 8.51 8.72 -2.81
C GLY A 295 8.83 8.43 -4.28
N THR A 296 9.21 7.20 -4.60
CA THR A 296 9.40 6.75 -5.99
C THR A 296 8.63 5.47 -6.25
N ARG A 297 8.31 5.22 -7.52
CA ARG A 297 7.69 3.97 -7.98
C ARG A 297 7.93 3.78 -9.47
N VAL A 298 7.82 2.53 -9.92
CA VAL A 298 7.87 2.20 -11.35
C VAL A 298 6.47 2.28 -11.92
N ARG A 299 6.31 2.98 -13.05
CA ARG A 299 5.07 3.02 -13.82
C ARG A 299 5.27 2.43 -15.19
N GLY A 300 4.25 1.75 -15.68
CA GLY A 300 4.20 1.28 -17.06
C GLY A 300 2.76 1.24 -17.52
N GLY A 301 2.53 0.57 -18.63
CA GLY A 301 1.18 0.43 -19.17
C GLY A 301 1.12 -0.64 -20.24
N PHE A 302 0.04 -0.63 -20.99
CA PHE A 302 -0.18 -1.61 -22.05
C PHE A 302 -0.81 -0.95 -23.26
N ASN A 303 -0.16 -1.07 -24.41
CA ASN A 303 -0.72 -0.60 -25.67
C ASN A 303 -1.67 -1.68 -26.23
N ARG A 304 -2.98 -1.38 -26.25
CA ARG A 304 -4.00 -2.30 -26.75
C ARG A 304 -3.92 -2.52 -28.26
N THR A 305 -3.54 -1.50 -29.03
CA THR A 305 -3.42 -1.57 -30.49
C THR A 305 -2.33 -2.55 -30.92
N TRP A 306 -1.19 -2.54 -30.23
CA TRP A 306 -0.06 -3.44 -30.54
C TRP A 306 -0.07 -4.72 -29.70
N ASN A 307 -0.93 -4.80 -28.70
CA ASN A 307 -0.98 -5.88 -27.72
C ASN A 307 0.37 -6.13 -27.02
N LEU A 308 1.06 -5.03 -26.66
CA LEU A 308 2.39 -5.05 -26.04
C LEU A 308 2.46 -4.14 -24.80
N PRO A 309 3.31 -4.48 -23.81
CA PRO A 309 3.57 -3.60 -22.69
C PRO A 309 4.26 -2.31 -23.15
N LEU A 310 3.92 -1.20 -22.52
CA LEU A 310 4.66 0.05 -22.65
C LEU A 310 5.96 -0.02 -21.82
N PRO A 311 7.00 0.75 -22.18
CA PRO A 311 8.19 0.90 -21.35
C PRO A 311 7.84 1.25 -19.91
N GLN A 312 8.62 0.70 -18.98
CA GLN A 312 8.49 0.98 -17.56
C GLN A 312 9.44 2.13 -17.19
N ASP A 313 8.89 3.17 -16.60
CA ASP A 313 9.59 4.40 -16.24
C ASP A 313 9.70 4.50 -14.70
N LEU A 314 10.86 4.94 -14.20
CA LEU A 314 10.97 5.38 -12.81
C LEU A 314 10.26 6.72 -12.67
N THR A 315 9.37 6.82 -11.69
CA THR A 315 8.56 8.01 -11.42
C THR A 315 8.74 8.49 -9.99
N ILE A 316 8.62 9.80 -9.82
CA ILE A 316 8.42 10.43 -8.52
C ILE A 316 6.94 10.29 -8.17
N LYS A 317 6.63 9.76 -7.00
CA LYS A 317 5.28 9.47 -6.53
C LYS A 317 4.51 10.77 -6.25
N ALA A 318 3.23 10.81 -6.59
CA ALA A 318 2.27 11.82 -6.13
C ALA A 318 2.29 11.97 -4.59
N GLY A 319 2.11 13.19 -4.09
CA GLY A 319 2.30 13.57 -2.70
C GLY A 319 3.75 13.90 -2.34
N SER A 320 4.74 13.64 -3.22
CA SER A 320 6.11 14.05 -2.93
C SER A 320 6.23 15.57 -2.85
N VAL A 321 6.99 16.05 -1.86
CA VAL A 321 7.10 17.48 -1.53
C VAL A 321 8.55 17.93 -1.64
N PHE A 322 8.75 19.05 -2.32
CA PHE A 322 10.04 19.69 -2.53
C PHE A 322 10.05 21.11 -1.98
N ILE A 323 11.11 21.45 -1.25
CA ILE A 323 11.25 22.75 -0.59
C ILE A 323 12.36 23.53 -1.26
N TYR A 324 12.05 24.76 -1.66
CA TYR A 324 12.98 25.71 -2.28
C TYR A 324 12.99 27.01 -1.50
N LYS A 325 14.06 27.81 -1.67
CA LYS A 325 14.06 29.19 -1.20
C LYS A 325 13.20 30.05 -2.12
N LYS A 326 12.39 30.95 -1.56
CA LYS A 326 11.57 31.91 -2.30
C LYS A 326 12.47 32.82 -3.15
N ASN A 327 12.10 32.92 -4.42
CA ASN A 327 12.73 33.76 -5.42
C ASN A 327 11.63 34.16 -6.41
N SER A 328 11.59 35.43 -6.84
CA SER A 328 10.62 35.92 -7.83
C SER A 328 10.68 35.13 -9.13
N GLU A 329 11.87 34.79 -9.64
CA GLU A 329 12.03 34.00 -10.87
C GLU A 329 11.41 32.61 -10.75
N LEU A 330 11.47 32.01 -9.55
CA LEU A 330 10.87 30.71 -9.27
C LEU A 330 9.34 30.82 -9.25
N LEU A 331 8.79 31.84 -8.61
CA LEU A 331 7.34 32.06 -8.55
C LEU A 331 6.76 32.27 -9.96
N ASP A 332 7.39 33.11 -10.77
CA ASP A 332 6.97 33.35 -12.17
C ASP A 332 6.99 32.06 -13.01
N LEU A 333 8.04 31.25 -12.85
CA LEU A 333 8.13 29.94 -13.51
C LEU A 333 7.00 29.02 -13.06
N LEU A 334 6.70 29.00 -11.77
CA LEU A 334 5.68 28.13 -11.19
C LEU A 334 4.27 28.48 -11.65
N GLU A 335 3.95 29.76 -11.90
CA GLU A 335 2.67 30.14 -12.50
C GLU A 335 2.41 29.41 -13.83
N THR A 336 3.44 29.30 -14.66
CA THR A 336 3.34 28.56 -15.93
C THR A 336 3.27 27.05 -15.71
N LEU A 337 4.05 26.52 -14.77
CA LEU A 337 4.12 25.08 -14.50
C LEU A 337 2.88 24.54 -13.77
N LYS A 338 2.16 25.35 -12.98
CA LYS A 338 0.85 24.99 -12.40
C LYS A 338 -0.15 24.61 -13.48
N ILE A 339 -0.15 25.36 -14.58
CA ILE A 339 -1.06 25.12 -15.71
C ILE A 339 -0.56 23.96 -16.56
N THR A 340 0.71 24.00 -16.97
CA THR A 340 1.25 23.09 -17.98
C THR A 340 1.70 21.74 -17.43
N GLY A 341 2.03 21.64 -16.13
CA GLY A 341 2.68 20.48 -15.51
C GLY A 341 4.16 20.34 -15.88
N ILE A 342 4.83 19.38 -15.25
CA ILE A 342 6.28 19.12 -15.38
C ILE A 342 6.59 17.73 -15.96
N GLY A 343 7.75 17.57 -16.58
CA GLY A 343 8.22 16.25 -17.03
C GLY A 343 7.52 15.69 -18.26
N GLU A 344 7.59 14.37 -18.40
CA GLU A 344 7.07 13.61 -19.55
C GLU A 344 5.62 13.11 -19.33
N LYS A 345 4.92 12.79 -20.42
CA LYS A 345 3.56 12.19 -20.44
C LYS A 345 2.48 13.03 -19.74
N ARG A 346 2.57 14.36 -19.84
CA ARG A 346 1.62 15.29 -19.19
C ARG A 346 0.21 15.16 -19.75
N GLU A 347 0.09 14.83 -21.03
CA GLU A 347 -1.16 14.49 -21.70
C GLU A 347 -1.85 13.24 -21.12
N GLU A 348 -1.11 12.39 -20.40
CA GLU A 348 -1.64 11.19 -19.74
C GLU A 348 -1.96 11.39 -18.24
N GLY A 349 -1.80 12.62 -17.74
CA GLY A 349 -2.08 12.98 -16.35
C GLY A 349 -0.88 12.92 -15.41
N TYR A 350 0.35 12.88 -15.95
CA TYR A 350 1.59 12.99 -15.18
C TYR A 350 2.00 14.45 -14.94
N GLY A 351 2.83 14.67 -13.93
CA GLY A 351 3.51 15.95 -13.72
C GLY A 351 2.68 17.11 -13.20
N ARG A 352 1.51 16.88 -12.60
CA ARG A 352 0.71 17.94 -11.94
C ARG A 352 1.41 18.38 -10.65
N ILE A 353 1.38 19.68 -10.38
CA ILE A 353 2.00 20.29 -9.19
C ILE A 353 1.03 21.23 -8.49
N ALA A 354 1.21 21.36 -7.18
CA ALA A 354 0.65 22.41 -6.36
C ALA A 354 1.77 23.17 -5.66
N VAL A 355 1.53 24.45 -5.40
CA VAL A 355 2.49 25.36 -4.79
C VAL A 355 1.84 25.92 -3.54
N ASN A 356 2.52 25.75 -2.40
CA ASN A 356 2.14 26.33 -1.11
C ASN A 356 0.73 25.97 -0.62
N TRP A 357 0.17 24.85 -1.06
CA TRP A 357 -1.25 24.54 -0.83
C TRP A 357 -1.58 23.98 0.55
N HIS A 358 -0.57 23.67 1.38
CA HIS A 358 -0.74 23.06 2.70
C HIS A 358 0.25 23.61 3.75
N ARG A 359 0.54 24.92 3.73
CA ARG A 359 1.56 25.53 4.61
C ARG A 359 1.04 25.78 6.02
N VAL A 360 0.77 24.72 6.75
CA VAL A 360 0.13 24.78 8.07
C VAL A 360 0.83 23.86 9.05
N ASN A 361 1.05 24.35 10.27
CA ASN A 361 1.77 23.60 11.30
C ASN A 361 0.99 22.36 11.77
N GLU A 362 -0.27 22.57 12.13
CA GLU A 362 -1.18 21.55 12.64
C GLU A 362 -2.46 21.54 11.79
N ILE A 363 -2.95 20.34 11.48
CA ILE A 363 -4.17 20.13 10.70
C ILE A 363 -5.08 19.19 11.49
N ASN A 364 -6.32 19.62 11.73
CA ASN A 364 -7.32 18.79 12.36
C ASN A 364 -7.78 17.68 11.41
N THR A 365 -8.05 16.49 11.93
CA THR A 365 -8.59 15.40 11.12
C THR A 365 -10.08 15.20 11.38
N LEU A 366 -10.86 15.21 10.30
CA LEU A 366 -12.26 14.77 10.36
C LEU A 366 -12.32 13.28 10.02
N GLU A 367 -12.94 12.50 10.91
CA GLU A 367 -13.13 11.08 10.67
C GLU A 367 -14.05 10.86 9.46
N ASN A 368 -13.46 10.34 8.39
CA ASN A 368 -14.19 9.74 7.28
C ASN A 368 -13.81 8.26 7.18
N SER A 369 -13.94 7.53 8.29
CA SER A 369 -13.70 6.10 8.31
C SER A 369 -14.80 5.40 7.49
N PRO A 370 -14.48 4.70 6.39
CA PRO A 370 -15.41 3.70 5.90
C PRO A 370 -15.66 2.72 7.05
N LYS A 371 -16.92 2.49 7.41
CA LYS A 371 -17.26 1.45 8.39
C LYS A 371 -16.67 0.15 7.85
N LEU A 372 -15.70 -0.42 8.56
CA LEU A 372 -15.24 -1.78 8.29
C LEU A 372 -16.49 -2.65 8.19
N PRO A 373 -16.68 -3.41 7.10
CA PRO A 373 -17.81 -4.31 7.01
C PRO A 373 -17.81 -5.20 8.23
N SER A 374 -18.97 -5.31 8.89
CA SER A 374 -19.13 -6.18 10.05
C SER A 374 -18.69 -7.60 9.65
N PRO A 375 -17.96 -8.32 10.52
CA PRO A 375 -17.48 -9.66 10.19
C PRO A 375 -18.65 -10.52 9.70
N THR A 376 -18.55 -11.02 8.48
CA THR A 376 -19.58 -11.86 7.87
C THR A 376 -19.60 -13.21 8.58
N LYS A 377 -20.79 -13.65 9.00
CA LYS A 377 -20.98 -14.98 9.56
C LYS A 377 -20.82 -16.04 8.48
N ILE A 378 -19.94 -17.01 8.71
CA ILE A 378 -19.73 -18.15 7.82
C ILE A 378 -20.72 -19.25 8.22
N GLU A 379 -21.79 -19.41 7.45
CA GLU A 379 -22.87 -20.36 7.77
C GLU A 379 -22.59 -21.79 7.26
N ASP A 380 -21.89 -21.92 6.13
CA ASP A 380 -21.60 -23.19 5.51
C ASP A 380 -20.60 -24.03 6.35
N PRO A 381 -20.93 -25.28 6.74
CA PRO A 381 -20.08 -26.10 7.60
C PRO A 381 -18.68 -26.39 7.04
N ASP A 382 -18.56 -26.65 5.74
CA ASP A 382 -17.28 -26.95 5.09
C ASP A 382 -16.40 -25.69 5.05
N SER A 383 -16.98 -24.55 4.70
CA SER A 383 -16.32 -23.25 4.74
C SER A 383 -15.88 -22.87 6.16
N LEU A 384 -16.70 -23.17 7.18
CA LEU A 384 -16.36 -22.94 8.58
C LEU A 384 -15.16 -23.80 9.02
N TYR A 385 -15.15 -25.08 8.63
CA TYR A 385 -14.02 -25.97 8.90
C TYR A 385 -12.74 -25.46 8.25
N LEU A 386 -12.80 -25.07 6.97
CA LEU A 386 -11.65 -24.51 6.26
C LEU A 386 -11.18 -23.19 6.88
N ALA A 387 -12.10 -22.30 7.25
CA ALA A 387 -11.79 -21.02 7.87
C ALA A 387 -11.08 -21.21 9.22
N LYS A 388 -11.53 -22.14 10.06
CA LYS A 388 -10.84 -22.50 11.32
C LYS A 388 -9.41 -22.96 11.05
N ARG A 389 -9.22 -23.86 10.08
CA ARG A 389 -7.87 -24.32 9.71
C ARG A 389 -6.97 -23.22 9.17
N ILE A 390 -7.53 -22.24 8.45
CA ILE A 390 -6.77 -21.08 7.95
C ILE A 390 -6.30 -20.24 9.14
N VAL A 391 -7.18 -19.90 10.07
CA VAL A 391 -6.84 -19.12 11.28
C VAL A 391 -5.82 -19.86 12.15
N GLU A 392 -5.97 -21.17 12.36
CA GLU A 392 -5.00 -22.00 13.08
C GLU A 392 -3.61 -21.98 12.42
N ARG A 393 -3.55 -22.10 11.09
CA ARG A 393 -2.28 -22.06 10.35
C ARG A 393 -1.62 -20.70 10.42
N MET A 394 -2.38 -19.62 10.21
CA MET A 394 -1.88 -18.25 10.34
C MET A 394 -1.35 -17.98 11.74
N THR A 395 -2.05 -18.49 12.76
CA THR A 395 -1.64 -18.39 14.17
C THR A 395 -0.31 -19.11 14.40
N LYS A 396 -0.18 -20.37 13.97
CA LYS A 396 1.09 -21.12 14.09
C LYS A 396 2.23 -20.46 13.32
N GLU A 397 1.99 -19.98 12.11
CA GLU A 397 3.03 -19.31 11.31
C GLU A 397 3.56 -18.04 12.01
N LYS A 398 2.67 -17.22 12.57
CA LYS A 398 3.06 -16.04 13.34
C LYS A 398 3.82 -16.41 14.62
N LEU A 399 3.36 -17.41 15.35
CA LEU A 399 4.05 -17.90 16.54
C LEU A 399 5.43 -18.50 16.19
N ASP A 400 5.58 -19.17 15.05
CA ASP A 400 6.86 -19.68 14.57
C ASP A 400 7.85 -18.55 14.24
N GLN A 401 7.39 -17.46 13.62
CA GLN A 401 8.21 -16.27 13.37
C GLN A 401 8.66 -15.61 14.69
N ALA A 402 7.71 -15.42 15.61
CA ALA A 402 7.98 -14.85 16.93
C ALA A 402 8.95 -15.72 17.74
N LEU A 403 8.82 -17.06 17.66
CA LEU A 403 9.71 -18.01 18.31
C LEU A 403 11.16 -17.85 17.84
N ILE A 404 11.38 -17.70 16.53
CA ILE A 404 12.70 -17.49 15.96
C ILE A 404 13.30 -16.17 16.46
N GLN A 405 12.50 -15.10 16.48
CA GLN A 405 12.95 -13.79 16.98
C GLN A 405 13.31 -13.84 18.47
N ALA A 406 12.43 -14.40 19.30
CA ALA A 406 12.66 -14.55 20.74
C ALA A 406 13.90 -15.40 21.04
N ALA A 407 14.08 -16.54 20.36
CA ALA A 407 15.25 -17.39 20.54
C ALA A 407 16.56 -16.70 20.13
N ASN A 408 16.53 -15.80 19.13
CA ASN A 408 17.69 -15.01 18.73
C ASN A 408 18.04 -13.93 19.75
N LEU A 409 17.04 -13.30 20.38
CA LEU A 409 17.25 -12.26 21.39
C LEU A 409 17.72 -12.83 22.74
N LEU A 410 17.21 -14.00 23.11
CA LEU A 410 17.58 -14.65 24.36
C LEU A 410 19.01 -15.20 24.30
N GLU A 411 19.75 -14.99 25.39
CA GLU A 411 21.14 -15.42 25.53
C GLU A 411 21.37 -16.01 26.93
N ILE A 412 22.03 -17.17 26.97
CA ILE A 412 22.45 -17.78 28.23
C ILE A 412 23.83 -17.22 28.60
N LYS A 413 23.86 -16.41 29.66
CA LYS A 413 25.06 -15.73 30.18
C LYS A 413 25.64 -16.45 31.40
N GLY A 414 26.90 -16.17 31.68
CA GLY A 414 27.63 -16.75 32.81
C GLY A 414 28.22 -18.13 32.48
N ASN A 415 28.18 -19.05 33.44
CA ASN A 415 28.74 -20.39 33.28
C ASN A 415 27.76 -21.30 32.55
N VAL A 416 27.82 -21.28 31.21
CA VAL A 416 26.92 -22.04 30.33
C VAL A 416 27.08 -23.55 30.58
N PRO A 417 25.97 -24.33 30.69
CA PRO A 417 26.08 -25.77 30.89
C PRO A 417 26.82 -26.47 29.76
N LYS A 418 27.49 -27.59 30.08
CA LYS A 418 28.25 -28.37 29.08
C LYS A 418 27.34 -28.85 27.93
N LYS A 419 27.91 -28.98 26.73
CA LYS A 419 27.20 -29.47 25.52
C LYS A 419 26.40 -30.76 25.76
N SER A 420 26.94 -31.69 26.55
CA SER A 420 26.26 -32.94 26.90
C SER A 420 25.00 -32.72 27.77
N GLN A 421 25.03 -31.76 28.69
CA GLN A 421 23.87 -31.41 29.53
C GLN A 421 22.81 -30.65 28.73
N LEU A 422 23.22 -29.70 27.88
CA LEU A 422 22.31 -28.99 26.97
C LEU A 422 21.62 -29.97 26.00
N SER A 423 22.39 -30.89 25.39
CA SER A 423 21.85 -31.92 24.49
C SER A 423 20.87 -32.84 25.20
N ARG A 424 21.20 -33.31 26.41
CA ARG A 424 20.32 -34.17 27.20
C ARG A 424 19.00 -33.48 27.56
N MET A 425 19.06 -32.21 27.98
CA MET A 425 17.86 -31.44 28.29
C MET A 425 16.97 -31.28 27.05
N ARG A 426 17.55 -30.96 25.89
CA ARG A 426 16.81 -30.84 24.62
C ARG A 426 16.09 -32.13 24.23
N VAL A 427 16.75 -33.28 24.38
CA VAL A 427 16.11 -34.59 24.13
C VAL A 427 14.89 -34.78 25.01
N ILE A 428 14.98 -34.39 26.29
CA ILE A 428 13.87 -34.52 27.25
C ILE A 428 12.74 -33.56 26.92
N VAL A 429 13.04 -32.30 26.60
CA VAL A 429 12.03 -31.32 26.18
C VAL A 429 11.29 -31.79 24.92
N ARG A 430 12.02 -32.26 23.90
CA ARG A 430 11.42 -32.79 22.67
C ARG A 430 10.56 -34.03 22.90
N ARG A 431 11.01 -34.93 23.79
CA ARG A 431 10.26 -36.12 24.18
C ARG A 431 8.98 -35.76 24.94
N SER A 432 9.09 -34.84 25.90
CA SER A 432 7.99 -34.33 26.71
C SER A 432 6.92 -33.69 25.84
N LEU A 433 7.33 -32.92 24.82
CA LEU A 433 6.41 -32.36 23.83
C LEU A 433 5.71 -33.44 22.99
N LYS A 434 6.44 -34.46 22.52
CA LYS A 434 5.86 -35.55 21.73
C LYS A 434 4.86 -36.40 22.53
N GLU A 435 5.08 -36.54 23.83
CA GLU A 435 4.25 -37.32 24.74
C GLU A 435 3.15 -36.48 25.44
N ASP A 436 3.04 -35.17 25.10
CA ASP A 436 2.18 -34.15 25.76
C ASP A 436 2.26 -34.16 27.29
N ASP A 437 3.46 -34.37 27.83
CA ASP A 437 3.73 -34.43 29.27
C ASP A 437 4.99 -33.65 29.63
N LEU A 438 4.81 -32.35 29.89
CA LEU A 438 5.90 -31.44 30.28
C LEU A 438 6.44 -31.70 31.69
N SER A 439 5.74 -32.46 32.54
CA SER A 439 6.20 -32.77 33.91
C SER A 439 7.52 -33.56 33.92
N LYS A 440 7.84 -34.24 32.83
CA LYS A 440 9.13 -34.95 32.65
C LYS A 440 10.33 -34.01 32.63
N VAL A 441 10.13 -32.75 32.23
CA VAL A 441 11.19 -31.72 32.26
C VAL A 441 11.50 -31.34 33.71
N THR A 442 10.49 -31.08 34.54
CA THR A 442 10.67 -30.74 35.96
C THR A 442 11.15 -31.95 36.78
N GLU A 443 10.66 -33.15 36.47
CA GLU A 443 11.17 -34.41 37.03
C GLU A 443 12.66 -34.59 36.69
N HIS A 444 13.07 -34.31 35.46
CA HIS A 444 14.48 -34.41 35.09
C HIS A 444 15.36 -33.41 35.85
N ILE A 445 14.92 -32.16 35.94
CA ILE A 445 15.63 -31.09 36.67
C ILE A 445 15.81 -31.47 38.15
N SER A 446 14.77 -32.00 38.80
CA SER A 446 14.82 -32.41 40.21
C SER A 446 15.70 -33.64 40.48
N LYS A 447 15.85 -34.53 39.48
CA LYS A 447 16.68 -35.75 39.58
C LYS A 447 18.12 -35.56 39.09
N MET A 448 18.53 -34.34 38.76
CA MET A 448 19.91 -34.07 38.34
C MET A 448 20.90 -34.34 39.48
N LYS A 449 22.11 -34.80 39.12
CA LYS A 449 23.22 -34.83 40.09
C LYS A 449 23.64 -33.40 40.43
N GLU A 450 24.12 -33.18 41.66
CA GLU A 450 24.49 -31.86 42.19
C GLU A 450 25.39 -31.04 41.23
N ALA A 451 26.36 -31.68 40.57
CA ALA A 451 27.26 -31.02 39.62
C ALA A 451 26.57 -30.55 38.32
N ALA A 452 25.51 -31.24 37.87
CA ALA A 452 24.72 -30.83 36.71
C ALA A 452 23.72 -29.75 37.12
N GLU A 453 23.05 -29.91 38.26
CA GLU A 453 22.12 -28.93 38.80
C GLU A 453 22.79 -27.56 39.01
N LYS A 454 24.00 -27.53 39.59
CA LYS A 454 24.79 -26.30 39.75
C LYS A 454 25.06 -25.59 38.42
N GLN A 455 25.22 -26.31 37.30
CA GLN A 455 25.41 -25.67 35.98
C GLN A 455 24.15 -24.90 35.55
N PHE A 456 22.97 -25.50 35.67
CA PHE A 456 21.70 -24.82 35.33
C PHE A 456 21.32 -23.73 36.34
N GLN A 457 21.77 -23.84 37.59
CA GLN A 457 21.55 -22.81 38.61
C GLN A 457 22.46 -21.59 38.42
N ASN A 458 23.69 -21.79 37.94
CA ASN A 458 24.67 -20.72 37.75
C ASN A 458 24.52 -20.01 36.40
N ALA A 459 24.04 -20.72 35.37
CA ALA A 459 23.70 -20.12 34.08
C ALA A 459 22.52 -19.16 34.25
N ARG A 460 22.58 -18.00 33.59
CA ARG A 460 21.57 -16.95 33.67
C ARG A 460 20.95 -16.69 32.31
N ILE A 461 19.65 -16.44 32.29
CA ILE A 461 18.93 -15.94 31.13
C ILE A 461 18.08 -14.78 31.62
N GLU A 462 18.24 -13.62 30.98
CA GLU A 462 17.74 -12.35 31.49
C GLU A 462 18.15 -12.14 32.96
N ASN A 463 17.18 -12.06 33.88
CA ASN A 463 17.40 -11.82 35.31
C ASN A 463 17.26 -13.09 36.18
N LYS A 464 17.01 -14.26 35.58
CA LYS A 464 16.72 -15.52 36.30
C LYS A 464 17.79 -16.58 36.05
N SER A 465 17.89 -17.59 36.94
CA SER A 465 18.71 -18.77 36.61
C SER A 465 18.08 -19.57 35.48
N LEU A 466 18.88 -20.27 34.69
CA LEU A 466 18.38 -21.11 33.61
C LEU A 466 17.43 -22.20 34.14
N LYS A 467 17.73 -22.76 35.33
CA LYS A 467 16.81 -23.67 36.04
C LYS A 467 15.45 -23.03 36.30
N GLN A 468 15.43 -21.84 36.90
CA GLN A 468 14.19 -21.12 37.21
C GLN A 468 13.40 -20.81 35.94
N TRP A 469 14.07 -20.30 34.91
CA TRP A 469 13.42 -19.96 33.65
C TRP A 469 12.78 -21.17 32.96
N ILE A 470 13.47 -22.32 32.92
CA ILE A 470 12.89 -23.56 32.37
C ILE A 470 11.69 -24.02 33.22
N THR A 471 11.83 -24.04 34.55
CA THR A 471 10.75 -24.49 35.44
C THR A 471 9.51 -23.62 35.32
N GLU A 472 9.66 -22.29 35.30
CA GLU A 472 8.53 -21.36 35.17
C GLU A 472 7.78 -21.54 33.84
N LEU A 473 8.49 -21.69 32.72
CA LEU A 473 7.87 -21.91 31.41
C LEU A 473 7.14 -23.25 31.32
N ILE A 474 7.55 -24.25 32.10
CA ILE A 474 6.91 -25.56 32.11
C ILE A 474 5.72 -25.60 33.06
N GLU A 475 5.83 -24.98 34.24
CA GLU A 475 4.75 -24.90 35.23
C GLU A 475 3.64 -23.94 34.81
N ASN A 476 3.98 -22.87 34.08
CA ASN A 476 3.03 -21.93 33.51
C ASN A 476 3.36 -21.61 32.04
N PRO A 477 3.01 -22.51 31.10
CA PRO A 477 3.30 -22.34 29.67
C PRO A 477 2.72 -21.08 29.04
N ARG A 478 1.68 -20.48 29.63
CA ARG A 478 1.08 -19.24 29.10
C ARG A 478 2.03 -18.05 29.14
N ILE A 479 3.03 -18.06 30.01
CA ILE A 479 4.07 -17.02 30.08
C ILE A 479 4.83 -16.89 28.74
N VAL A 480 4.92 -17.98 27.96
CA VAL A 480 5.61 -17.94 26.65
C VAL A 480 5.03 -16.86 25.74
N ARG A 481 3.74 -16.53 25.86
CA ARG A 481 3.09 -15.49 25.06
C ARG A 481 3.72 -14.12 25.29
N GLU A 482 4.11 -13.81 26.51
CA GLU A 482 4.78 -12.55 26.86
C GLU A 482 6.19 -12.52 26.26
N THR A 483 6.91 -13.64 26.31
CA THR A 483 8.27 -13.76 25.77
C THR A 483 8.31 -13.66 24.24
N LEU A 484 7.28 -14.18 23.56
CA LEU A 484 7.18 -14.12 22.11
C LEU A 484 6.86 -12.72 21.57
N GLN A 485 6.46 -11.76 22.43
CA GLN A 485 6.20 -10.37 22.05
C GLN A 485 5.42 -10.23 20.73
N THR A 486 4.34 -10.99 20.57
CA THR A 486 3.47 -10.89 19.39
C THR A 486 2.74 -9.55 19.43
N HIS A 487 3.40 -8.48 18.99
CA HIS A 487 2.85 -7.12 18.94
C HIS A 487 1.81 -6.95 17.83
N GLU A 488 1.79 -7.84 16.84
CA GLU A 488 0.81 -7.86 15.78
C GLU A 488 -0.33 -8.83 16.13
N GLU A 489 -1.56 -8.31 16.25
CA GLU A 489 -2.75 -9.15 16.34
C GLU A 489 -2.91 -9.96 15.04
N ILE A 490 -3.04 -11.28 15.17
CA ILE A 490 -3.39 -12.14 14.05
C ILE A 490 -4.81 -11.74 13.59
N PRO A 491 -5.03 -11.41 12.32
CA PRO A 491 -6.34 -10.96 11.88
C PRO A 491 -7.37 -12.09 11.97
N PRO A 492 -8.59 -11.82 12.45
CA PRO A 492 -9.68 -12.82 12.45
C PRO A 492 -10.17 -13.08 11.02
N LEU A 493 -10.83 -14.22 10.83
CA LEU A 493 -11.50 -14.57 9.57
C LEU A 493 -13.01 -14.70 9.81
N GLY A 494 -13.76 -13.66 9.43
CA GLY A 494 -15.17 -13.53 9.82
C GLY A 494 -15.30 -13.44 11.34
N GLU A 495 -16.11 -14.30 11.94
CA GLU A 495 -16.28 -14.40 13.40
C GLU A 495 -15.22 -15.27 14.08
N ILE A 496 -14.39 -16.00 13.32
CA ILE A 496 -13.37 -16.90 13.88
C ILE A 496 -12.15 -16.07 14.28
N LYS A 497 -11.91 -16.03 15.59
CA LYS A 497 -10.75 -15.35 16.17
C LYS A 497 -9.59 -16.32 16.37
N PRO A 498 -8.34 -15.85 16.25
CA PRO A 498 -7.18 -16.63 16.67
C PRO A 498 -7.26 -16.89 18.17
N GLU A 499 -6.99 -18.13 18.57
CA GLU A 499 -6.97 -18.54 19.96
C GLU A 499 -5.58 -19.06 20.32
N PHE A 500 -5.00 -18.51 21.38
CA PHE A 500 -3.77 -19.04 21.97
C PHE A 500 -4.16 -20.08 23.03
N SER A 501 -4.46 -21.30 22.56
CA SER A 501 -4.91 -22.40 23.41
C SER A 501 -3.81 -22.90 24.36
N ASP A 502 -4.22 -23.64 25.40
CA ASP A 502 -3.26 -24.27 26.33
C ASP A 502 -2.36 -25.29 25.65
N GLU A 503 -2.83 -25.93 24.58
CA GLU A 503 -2.02 -26.83 23.75
C GLU A 503 -0.91 -26.07 23.01
N LEU A 504 -1.25 -24.92 22.39
CA LEU A 504 -0.26 -24.05 21.76
C LEU A 504 0.72 -23.49 22.79
N ALA A 505 0.24 -23.11 23.98
CA ALA A 505 1.11 -22.63 25.05
C ALA A 505 2.16 -23.68 25.44
N ARG A 506 1.75 -24.95 25.62
CA ARG A 506 2.67 -26.06 25.89
C ARG A 506 3.63 -26.30 24.73
N GLU A 507 3.13 -26.31 23.49
CA GLU A 507 3.93 -26.51 22.29
C GLU A 507 5.05 -25.46 22.19
N TYR A 508 4.69 -24.18 22.26
CA TYR A 508 5.62 -23.08 22.07
C TYR A 508 6.56 -22.87 23.27
N ALA A 509 6.14 -23.16 24.50
CA ALA A 509 7.04 -23.16 25.66
C ALA A 509 8.17 -24.19 25.49
N ALA A 510 7.82 -25.43 25.13
CA ALA A 510 8.81 -26.48 24.89
C ALA A 510 9.72 -26.15 23.69
N ARG A 511 9.16 -25.62 22.59
CA ARG A 511 9.94 -25.23 21.41
C ARG A 511 10.86 -24.05 21.67
N LEU A 512 10.47 -23.10 22.53
CA LEU A 512 11.33 -21.97 22.95
C LEU A 512 12.52 -22.48 23.76
N ILE A 513 12.26 -23.34 24.75
CA ILE A 513 13.33 -23.96 25.55
C ILE A 513 14.30 -24.73 24.64
N ASP A 514 13.80 -25.59 23.73
CA ASP A 514 14.68 -26.32 22.81
C ASP A 514 15.49 -25.40 21.90
N SER A 515 14.89 -24.31 21.39
CA SER A 515 15.57 -23.36 20.51
C SER A 515 16.69 -22.60 21.22
N VAL A 516 16.44 -22.09 22.42
CA VAL A 516 17.43 -21.38 23.24
C VAL A 516 18.58 -22.32 23.63
N LEU A 517 18.26 -23.55 24.08
CA LEU A 517 19.28 -24.55 24.40
C LEU A 517 20.06 -25.00 23.16
N HIS A 518 19.43 -25.04 21.98
CA HIS A 518 20.10 -25.36 20.72
C HIS A 518 21.10 -24.28 20.31
N LYS A 519 20.73 -23.00 20.46
CA LYS A 519 21.59 -21.85 20.22
C LYS A 519 22.83 -21.93 21.14
N ALA A 520 22.63 -22.05 22.45
CA ALA A 520 23.73 -22.21 23.40
C ALA A 520 24.61 -23.44 23.13
N TYR A 521 24.01 -24.56 22.69
CA TYR A 521 24.77 -25.75 22.28
C TYR A 521 25.70 -25.48 21.09
N LYS A 522 25.24 -24.68 20.11
CA LYS A 522 26.05 -24.31 18.94
C LYS A 522 27.14 -23.30 19.27
N GLU A 523 26.86 -22.37 20.19
CA GLU A 523 27.78 -21.29 20.59
C GLU A 523 28.82 -21.73 21.61
N ALA A 524 28.53 -22.79 22.38
CA ALA A 524 29.49 -23.37 23.31
C ALA A 524 30.76 -23.81 22.54
N LYS A 525 31.92 -23.28 22.95
CA LYS A 525 33.22 -23.75 22.45
C LYS A 525 33.42 -25.21 22.88
N ASP A 526 34.02 -26.01 22.00
CA ASP A 526 34.51 -27.33 22.40
C ASP A 526 35.70 -27.10 23.34
N GLU A 527 35.49 -27.37 24.63
CA GLU A 527 36.58 -27.57 25.59
C GLU A 527 37.08 -29.00 25.54
#